data_AF-A0A2V4VKM0-F1
#
_entry.id   AF-A0A2V4VKM0-F1
#
_cell.length_a   1.000
_cell.length_b   1.000
_cell.length_c   1.000
_cell.angle_alpha   90.00
_cell.angle_beta   90.00
_cell.angle_gamma   90.00
#
_symmetry.space_group_name_H-M   'P 1'
#
loop_
_entity.id
_entity.type
_entity.pdbx_description
1 polymer ?
#
loop_
_entity_poly.entity_id
_entity_poly.type
_entity_poly.pdbx_seq_one_letter_code
_entity_poly.pdbx_strand_id
1 'polypeptide(L)'
;MKTLSDNESIQEWMTSDRLYEEYLFFYLLICLFWFFVGLFSIGIRIPVFNDIQNLILNSVWFLLLCVALSVPKFWYRLIKGKNAYLFQATAKVYETLDSIEDIEQREQVHKQITSNGKLPPNRLETLSLAFLFAFILFDILYIRCWIRDLSLVWQPDWVNACIGWIHNNLTLPPLNENRKLFSLSFGDYNGQEKILKEYFGDEWAFLASPFGDAAMFYHFIRVMMFIPILAALSIVLWKPLKWLGMQQIDPRNIHSVMSFLRSCAWSLIFGFFMTIGTLGFLTNANWFTLGLIDQEAWFENLYINGLYIFIVFGIRFFYGWLVFWKSVFLKLVNKASYN
;
A
#
# COMPACT_ATOMS: atom_id res chain seq x y z
N MET A 1 -51.41 -6.69 -14.08
CA MET A 1 -50.35 -6.01 -13.30
C MET A 1 -50.15 -6.79 -12.01
N LYS A 2 -49.07 -7.59 -11.93
CA LYS A 2 -48.69 -8.29 -10.70
C LYS A 2 -48.00 -7.26 -9.81
N THR A 3 -48.62 -6.92 -8.69
CA THR A 3 -47.98 -6.15 -7.61
C THR A 3 -46.88 -7.00 -7.01
N LEU A 4 -45.61 -6.71 -7.36
CA LEU A 4 -44.43 -7.21 -6.67
C LEU A 4 -44.54 -6.77 -5.21
N SER A 5 -44.74 -7.72 -4.31
CA SER A 5 -44.89 -7.45 -2.88
C SER A 5 -43.52 -7.21 -2.26
N ASP A 6 -43.37 -6.13 -1.48
CA ASP A 6 -42.14 -5.75 -0.79
C ASP A 6 -41.54 -6.88 0.09
N ASN A 7 -42.34 -7.88 0.47
CA ASN A 7 -41.89 -9.03 1.25
C ASN A 7 -41.01 -10.03 0.47
N GLU A 8 -41.14 -10.15 -0.85
CA GLU A 8 -40.22 -10.98 -1.66
C GLU A 8 -38.82 -10.34 -1.71
N SER A 9 -38.75 -9.01 -1.74
CA SER A 9 -37.48 -8.28 -1.78
C SER A 9 -36.66 -8.41 -0.50
N ILE A 10 -37.31 -8.49 0.67
CA ILE A 10 -36.63 -8.57 1.98
C ILE A 10 -36.16 -10.01 2.26
N GLN A 11 -36.89 -11.04 1.83
CA GLN A 11 -36.43 -12.44 1.92
C GLN A 11 -35.33 -12.78 0.89
N GLU A 12 -35.38 -12.24 -0.33
CA GLU A 12 -34.24 -12.29 -1.28
C GLU A 12 -33.03 -11.46 -0.79
N TRP A 13 -33.25 -10.45 0.05
CA TRP A 13 -32.21 -9.63 0.66
C TRP A 13 -31.54 -10.31 1.87
N MET A 14 -32.29 -11.05 2.70
CA MET A 14 -31.72 -11.88 3.77
C MET A 14 -30.99 -13.13 3.25
N THR A 15 -31.34 -13.63 2.07
CA THR A 15 -30.64 -14.73 1.38
C THR A 15 -29.50 -14.23 0.48
N SER A 16 -29.19 -12.94 0.52
CA SER A 16 -28.23 -12.35 -0.40
C SER A 16 -26.79 -12.59 0.07
N ASP A 17 -26.15 -13.59 -0.54
CA ASP A 17 -24.77 -13.97 -0.30
C ASP A 17 -23.86 -12.73 -0.28
N ARG A 18 -23.06 -12.60 0.80
CA ARG A 18 -22.04 -11.55 0.99
C ARG A 18 -20.83 -11.81 0.09
N LEU A 19 -21.09 -11.84 -1.20
CA LEU A 19 -20.20 -12.34 -2.23
C LEU A 19 -18.85 -11.59 -2.26
N TYR A 20 -18.84 -10.29 -1.94
CA TYR A 20 -17.61 -9.50 -1.80
C TYR A 20 -16.76 -9.94 -0.61
N GLU A 21 -17.37 -10.14 0.56
CA GLU A 21 -16.67 -10.52 1.79
C GLU A 21 -16.08 -11.92 1.66
N GLU A 22 -16.89 -12.87 1.16
CA GLU A 22 -16.44 -14.24 0.91
C GLU A 22 -15.31 -14.27 -0.12
N TYR A 23 -15.45 -13.53 -1.22
CA TYR A 23 -14.40 -13.42 -2.22
C TYR A 23 -13.11 -12.87 -1.60
N LEU A 24 -13.22 -11.75 -0.86
CA LEU A 24 -12.06 -11.09 -0.27
C LEU A 24 -11.36 -12.01 0.75
N PHE A 25 -12.13 -12.76 1.53
CA PHE A 25 -11.60 -13.73 2.49
C PHE A 25 -10.79 -14.84 1.80
N PHE A 26 -11.36 -15.51 0.79
CA PHE A 26 -10.62 -16.55 0.04
C PHE A 26 -9.43 -15.97 -0.71
N TYR A 27 -9.58 -14.77 -1.25
CA TYR A 27 -8.51 -14.09 -1.96
C TYR A 27 -7.34 -13.76 -1.04
N LEU A 28 -7.61 -13.19 0.14
CA LEU A 28 -6.62 -12.93 1.18
C LEU A 28 -5.94 -14.23 1.62
N LEU A 29 -6.68 -15.31 1.80
CA LEU A 29 -6.11 -16.61 2.19
C LEU A 29 -5.13 -17.15 1.13
N ILE A 30 -5.48 -17.06 -0.16
CA ILE A 30 -4.58 -17.43 -1.26
C ILE A 30 -3.33 -16.54 -1.27
N CYS A 31 -3.50 -15.23 -1.08
CA CYS A 31 -2.36 -14.31 -1.02
C CYS A 31 -1.45 -14.62 0.17
N LEU A 32 -2.03 -14.86 1.35
CA LEU A 32 -1.32 -15.22 2.57
C LEU A 32 -0.57 -16.54 2.39
N PHE A 33 -1.18 -17.54 1.77
CA PHE A 33 -0.51 -18.81 1.45
C PHE A 33 0.76 -18.57 0.61
N TRP A 34 0.64 -17.85 -0.52
CA TRP A 34 1.79 -17.56 -1.38
C TRP A 34 2.81 -16.64 -0.73
N PHE A 35 2.36 -15.72 0.12
CA PHE A 35 3.23 -14.90 0.96
C PHE A 35 4.07 -15.76 1.90
N PHE A 36 3.46 -16.71 2.63
CA PHE A 36 4.21 -17.62 3.50
C PHE A 36 5.16 -18.53 2.72
N VAL A 37 4.73 -19.06 1.57
CA VAL A 37 5.62 -19.80 0.67
C VAL A 37 6.83 -18.93 0.33
N GLY A 38 6.63 -17.67 -0.07
CA GLY A 38 7.71 -16.73 -0.36
C GLY A 38 8.63 -16.47 0.83
N LEU A 39 8.06 -16.18 2.00
CA LEU A 39 8.80 -15.91 3.24
C LEU A 39 9.79 -17.02 3.59
N PHE A 40 9.39 -18.29 3.44
CA PHE A 40 10.22 -19.43 3.76
C PHE A 40 11.16 -19.86 2.63
N SER A 41 10.80 -19.62 1.37
CA SER A 41 11.56 -20.10 0.21
C SER A 41 12.54 -19.10 -0.39
N ILE A 42 12.28 -17.80 -0.29
CA ILE A 42 13.20 -16.76 -0.73
C ILE A 42 14.44 -16.77 0.17
N GLY A 43 15.63 -16.72 -0.43
CA GLY A 43 16.90 -16.82 0.27
C GLY A 43 17.42 -18.25 0.44
N ILE A 44 16.74 -19.26 -0.11
CA ILE A 44 17.32 -20.59 -0.23
C ILE A 44 18.50 -20.53 -1.20
N ARG A 45 19.62 -21.11 -0.78
CA ARG A 45 20.87 -21.14 -1.54
C ARG A 45 21.12 -22.53 -2.10
N ILE A 46 21.58 -22.56 -3.35
CA ILE A 46 22.16 -23.76 -3.95
C ILE A 46 23.68 -23.65 -3.76
N PRO A 47 24.32 -24.57 -2.99
CA PRO A 47 25.74 -24.46 -2.63
C PRO A 47 26.70 -24.39 -3.82
N VAL A 48 26.30 -24.92 -4.97
CA VAL A 48 27.10 -24.94 -6.21
C VAL A 48 27.15 -23.56 -6.89
N PHE A 49 26.19 -22.68 -6.60
CA PHE A 49 26.06 -21.37 -7.24
C PHE A 49 26.81 -20.29 -6.46
N ASN A 50 27.41 -19.34 -7.18
CA ASN A 50 27.96 -18.13 -6.55
C ASN A 50 26.82 -17.19 -6.09
N ASP A 51 27.15 -16.08 -5.43
CA ASP A 51 26.13 -15.20 -4.84
C ASP A 51 25.26 -14.51 -5.89
N ILE A 52 25.85 -14.06 -7.00
CA ILE A 52 25.10 -13.43 -8.10
C ILE A 52 24.14 -14.45 -8.75
N GLN A 53 24.58 -15.69 -8.95
CA GLN A 53 23.74 -16.76 -9.48
C GLN A 53 22.58 -17.10 -8.52
N ASN A 54 22.84 -17.17 -7.21
CA ASN A 54 21.80 -17.35 -6.20
C ASN A 54 20.83 -16.16 -6.16
N LEU A 55 21.31 -14.93 -6.31
CA LEU A 55 20.49 -13.73 -6.39
C LEU A 55 19.57 -13.78 -7.63
N ILE A 56 20.10 -14.15 -8.80
CA ILE A 56 19.31 -14.29 -10.03
C ILE A 56 18.25 -15.38 -9.86
N LEU A 57 18.62 -16.55 -9.32
CA LEU A 57 17.70 -17.65 -9.07
C LEU A 57 16.55 -17.21 -8.15
N ASN A 58 16.87 -16.57 -7.03
CA ASN A 58 15.87 -16.07 -6.08
C ASN A 58 15.03 -14.95 -6.68
N SER A 59 15.58 -14.12 -7.57
CA SER A 59 14.84 -13.09 -8.30
C SER A 59 13.84 -13.71 -9.28
N VAL A 60 14.22 -14.76 -10.02
CA VAL A 60 13.30 -15.51 -10.89
C VAL A 60 12.20 -16.17 -10.06
N TRP A 61 12.56 -16.78 -8.93
CA TRP A 61 11.59 -17.37 -8.02
C TRP A 61 10.60 -16.33 -7.46
N PHE A 62 11.10 -15.17 -7.04
CA PHE A 62 10.27 -14.04 -6.64
C PHE A 62 9.30 -13.59 -7.73
N LEU A 63 9.72 -13.50 -8.99
CA LEU A 63 8.83 -13.17 -10.10
C LEU A 63 7.73 -14.23 -10.30
N LEU A 64 8.04 -15.51 -10.14
CA LEU A 64 7.04 -16.59 -10.17
C LEU A 64 6.02 -16.45 -9.04
N LEU A 65 6.47 -16.09 -7.83
CA LEU A 65 5.58 -15.78 -6.71
C LEU A 65 4.68 -14.57 -7.00
N CYS A 66 5.22 -13.50 -7.62
CA CYS A 66 4.43 -12.34 -8.03
C CYS A 66 3.32 -12.73 -9.03
N VAL A 67 3.65 -13.59 -10.00
CA VAL A 67 2.65 -14.12 -10.94
C VAL A 67 1.60 -14.94 -10.19
N ALA A 68 2.01 -15.82 -9.27
CA ALA A 68 1.10 -16.63 -8.48
C ALA A 68 0.13 -15.77 -7.63
N LEU A 69 0.62 -14.70 -6.99
CA LEU A 69 -0.18 -13.73 -6.24
C LEU A 69 -1.19 -12.99 -7.14
N SER A 70 -0.84 -12.76 -8.41
CA SER A 70 -1.65 -12.01 -9.37
C SER A 70 -2.79 -12.82 -10.01
N VAL A 71 -2.80 -14.15 -9.83
CA VAL A 71 -3.81 -15.05 -10.45
C VAL A 71 -4.63 -15.86 -9.43
N PRO A 72 -5.25 -15.23 -8.41
CA PRO A 72 -6.01 -15.94 -7.38
C PRO A 72 -7.17 -16.78 -7.92
N LYS A 73 -7.78 -16.34 -9.03
CA LYS A 73 -8.86 -17.05 -9.72
C LYS A 73 -8.42 -18.44 -10.17
N PHE A 74 -7.18 -18.58 -10.62
CA PHE A 74 -6.63 -19.87 -11.04
C PHE A 74 -6.54 -20.81 -9.84
N TRP A 75 -5.94 -20.36 -8.73
CA TRP A 75 -5.80 -21.14 -7.50
C TRP A 75 -7.14 -21.54 -6.89
N TYR A 76 -8.09 -20.60 -6.83
CA TYR A 76 -9.41 -20.89 -6.31
C TYR A 76 -10.15 -21.96 -7.12
N ARG A 77 -10.08 -21.88 -8.46
CA ARG A 77 -10.63 -22.91 -9.35
C ARG A 77 -9.95 -24.27 -9.18
N LEU A 78 -8.65 -24.27 -8.94
CA LEU A 78 -7.89 -25.49 -8.69
C LEU A 78 -8.34 -26.17 -7.37
N ILE A 79 -8.57 -25.38 -6.32
CA ILE A 79 -9.00 -25.89 -5.00
C ILE A 79 -10.47 -26.35 -5.00
N LYS A 80 -11.37 -25.56 -5.60
CA LYS A 80 -12.83 -25.81 -5.54
C LYS A 80 -13.39 -26.55 -6.76
N GLY A 81 -12.61 -26.72 -7.82
CA GLY A 81 -13.02 -27.44 -9.03
C GLY A 81 -14.32 -26.91 -9.63
N LYS A 82 -15.27 -27.83 -9.87
CA LYS A 82 -16.60 -27.52 -10.43
C LYS A 82 -17.47 -26.64 -9.50
N ASN A 83 -17.14 -26.56 -8.21
CA ASN A 83 -17.88 -25.78 -7.22
C ASN A 83 -17.33 -24.35 -7.05
N ALA A 84 -16.57 -23.83 -8.01
CA ALA A 84 -16.00 -22.49 -7.97
C ALA A 84 -17.05 -21.38 -8.28
N TYR A 85 -18.18 -21.38 -7.56
CA TYR A 85 -19.33 -20.51 -7.80
C TYR A 85 -18.97 -19.02 -7.66
N LEU A 86 -18.15 -18.66 -6.67
CA LEU A 86 -17.72 -17.28 -6.37
C LEU A 86 -17.17 -16.57 -7.62
N PHE A 87 -16.18 -17.16 -8.30
CA PHE A 87 -15.57 -16.53 -9.47
C PHE A 87 -16.43 -16.55 -10.75
N GLN A 88 -17.47 -17.38 -10.78
CA GLN A 88 -18.44 -17.40 -11.88
C GLN A 88 -19.53 -16.35 -11.65
N ALA A 89 -20.05 -16.25 -10.42
CA ALA A 89 -21.02 -15.26 -10.01
C ALA A 89 -20.46 -13.84 -10.19
N THR A 90 -19.21 -13.60 -9.78
CA THR A 90 -18.53 -12.32 -9.98
C THR A 90 -18.38 -11.91 -11.44
N ALA A 91 -18.02 -12.85 -12.33
CA ALA A 91 -17.90 -12.58 -13.76
C ALA A 91 -19.26 -12.21 -14.38
N LYS A 92 -20.33 -12.93 -14.02
CA LYS A 92 -21.69 -12.64 -14.47
C LYS A 92 -22.16 -11.25 -14.03
N VAL A 93 -21.82 -10.83 -12.80
CA VAL A 93 -22.16 -9.49 -12.30
C VAL A 93 -21.50 -8.39 -13.14
N TYR A 94 -20.22 -8.53 -13.48
CA TYR A 94 -19.54 -7.54 -14.33
C TYR A 94 -20.03 -7.57 -15.77
N GLU A 95 -20.27 -8.73 -16.35
CA GLU A 95 -20.82 -8.86 -17.70
C GLU A 95 -22.22 -8.22 -17.80
N THR A 96 -23.04 -8.35 -16.75
CA THR A 96 -24.36 -7.72 -16.68
C THR A 96 -24.26 -6.20 -16.50
N LEU A 97 -23.22 -5.70 -15.81
CA LEU A 97 -22.97 -4.27 -15.67
C LEU A 97 -22.45 -3.66 -16.98
N ASP A 98 -21.62 -4.40 -17.71
CA ASP A 98 -21.04 -3.96 -18.99
C ASP A 98 -22.05 -4.00 -20.15
N SER A 99 -23.12 -4.80 -20.04
CA SER A 99 -24.19 -4.85 -21.04
C SER A 99 -25.21 -3.70 -20.93
N ILE A 100 -25.13 -2.87 -19.89
CA ILE A 100 -25.98 -1.68 -19.73
C ILE A 100 -25.35 -0.54 -20.56
N GLU A 101 -25.98 -0.20 -21.69
CA GLU A 101 -25.50 0.88 -22.59
C GLU A 101 -25.64 2.28 -21.98
N ASP A 102 -26.69 2.51 -21.19
CA ASP A 102 -26.93 3.79 -20.52
C ASP A 102 -25.97 3.98 -19.32
N ILE A 103 -25.09 4.97 -19.44
CA ILE A 103 -24.06 5.30 -18.45
C ILE A 103 -24.68 5.67 -17.10
N GLU A 104 -25.80 6.39 -17.09
CA GLU A 104 -26.40 6.91 -15.85
C GLU A 104 -27.12 5.79 -15.11
N GLN A 105 -27.84 4.92 -15.83
CA GLN A 105 -28.43 3.71 -15.26
C GLN A 105 -27.37 2.72 -14.76
N ARG A 106 -26.29 2.53 -15.52
CA ARG A 106 -25.16 1.68 -15.10
C ARG A 106 -24.55 2.20 -13.79
N GLU A 107 -24.40 3.50 -13.63
CA GLU A 107 -23.84 4.10 -12.42
C GLU A 107 -24.79 3.95 -11.21
N GLN A 108 -26.11 4.06 -11.42
CA GLN A 108 -27.12 3.85 -10.38
C GLN A 108 -27.16 2.38 -9.93
N VAL A 109 -27.21 1.44 -10.87
CA VAL A 109 -27.16 -0.01 -10.59
C VAL A 109 -25.85 -0.38 -9.89
N HIS A 110 -24.72 0.17 -10.35
CA HIS A 110 -23.42 -0.04 -9.71
C HIS A 110 -23.42 0.47 -8.26
N LYS A 111 -23.98 1.66 -7.98
CA LYS A 111 -24.10 2.19 -6.62
C LYS A 111 -24.97 1.30 -5.73
N GLN A 112 -26.08 0.79 -6.24
CA GLN A 112 -27.01 -0.07 -5.51
C GLN A 112 -26.42 -1.47 -5.20
N ILE A 113 -25.68 -2.06 -6.14
CA ILE A 113 -24.96 -3.33 -5.92
C ILE A 113 -23.80 -3.13 -4.93
N THR A 114 -23.10 -2.00 -5.02
CA THR A 114 -22.00 -1.64 -4.11
C THR A 114 -22.50 -1.39 -2.69
N SER A 115 -23.62 -0.69 -2.49
CA SER A 115 -24.18 -0.42 -1.16
C SER A 115 -24.62 -1.69 -0.43
N ASN A 116 -24.97 -2.73 -1.20
CA ASN A 116 -25.42 -4.02 -0.66
C ASN A 116 -24.26 -5.02 -0.45
N GLY A 117 -23.00 -4.63 -0.65
CA GLY A 117 -21.84 -5.51 -0.46
C GLY A 117 -21.74 -6.65 -1.49
N LYS A 118 -22.45 -6.53 -2.62
CA LYS A 118 -22.52 -7.58 -3.66
C LYS A 118 -21.50 -7.40 -4.77
N LEU A 119 -20.88 -6.23 -4.88
CA LEU A 119 -19.90 -5.97 -5.93
C LEU A 119 -18.55 -6.60 -5.55
N PRO A 120 -18.08 -7.64 -6.23
CA PRO A 120 -16.76 -8.23 -5.98
C PRO A 120 -15.62 -7.23 -6.22
N PRO A 121 -14.40 -7.53 -5.75
CA PRO A 121 -13.27 -6.68 -6.06
C PRO A 121 -12.96 -6.74 -7.56
N ASN A 122 -12.69 -5.57 -8.13
CA ASN A 122 -12.34 -5.48 -9.55
C ASN A 122 -10.89 -5.94 -9.79
N ARG A 123 -10.52 -6.13 -11.06
CA ARG A 123 -9.16 -6.58 -11.43
C ARG A 123 -8.07 -5.67 -10.85
N LEU A 124 -8.34 -4.37 -10.75
CA LEU A 124 -7.41 -3.37 -10.28
C LEU A 124 -7.19 -3.45 -8.75
N GLU A 125 -8.25 -3.73 -7.97
CA GLU A 125 -8.17 -4.03 -6.54
C GLU A 125 -7.42 -5.35 -6.28
N THR A 126 -7.66 -6.39 -7.09
CA THR A 126 -6.89 -7.63 -7.04
C THR A 126 -5.41 -7.39 -7.32
N LEU A 127 -5.07 -6.74 -8.42
CA LEU A 127 -3.67 -6.47 -8.76
C LEU A 127 -2.98 -5.56 -7.74
N SER A 128 -3.70 -4.61 -7.15
CA SER A 128 -3.18 -3.73 -6.10
C SER A 128 -2.85 -4.51 -4.83
N LEU A 129 -3.72 -5.45 -4.41
CA LEU A 129 -3.42 -6.29 -3.26
C LEU A 129 -2.23 -7.22 -3.54
N ALA A 130 -2.20 -7.85 -4.72
CA ALA A 130 -1.07 -8.68 -5.14
C ALA A 130 0.25 -7.89 -5.15
N PHE A 131 0.23 -6.64 -5.64
CA PHE A 131 1.37 -5.73 -5.60
C PHE A 131 1.86 -5.44 -4.18
N LEU A 132 0.95 -5.21 -3.22
CA LEU A 132 1.33 -4.96 -1.83
C LEU A 132 2.01 -6.18 -1.19
N PHE A 133 1.48 -7.38 -1.40
CA PHE A 133 2.15 -8.61 -0.95
C PHE A 133 3.49 -8.85 -1.64
N ALA A 134 3.55 -8.62 -2.95
CA ALA A 134 4.79 -8.72 -3.71
C ALA A 134 5.85 -7.74 -3.22
N PHE A 135 5.45 -6.52 -2.83
CA PHE A 135 6.37 -5.53 -2.29
C PHE A 135 6.93 -5.94 -0.92
N ILE A 136 6.11 -6.51 -0.03
CA ILE A 136 6.60 -7.06 1.24
C ILE A 136 7.56 -8.25 0.99
N LEU A 137 7.25 -9.12 0.02
CA LEU A 137 8.18 -10.19 -0.39
C LEU A 137 9.46 -9.65 -1.03
N PHE A 138 9.40 -8.50 -1.69
CA PHE A 138 10.58 -7.83 -2.21
C PHE A 138 11.50 -7.38 -1.08
N ASP A 139 10.97 -6.86 0.03
CA ASP A 139 11.80 -6.52 1.21
C ASP A 139 12.55 -7.76 1.71
N ILE A 140 11.89 -8.92 1.77
CA ILE A 140 12.54 -10.21 2.14
C ILE A 140 13.59 -10.63 1.12
N LEU A 141 13.30 -10.52 -0.18
CA LEU A 141 14.26 -10.80 -1.25
C LEU A 141 15.49 -9.90 -1.11
N TYR A 142 15.28 -8.62 -0.82
CA TYR A 142 16.36 -7.65 -0.67
C TYR A 142 17.27 -8.03 0.50
N ILE A 143 16.70 -8.26 1.67
CA ILE A 143 17.45 -8.57 2.90
C ILE A 143 18.19 -9.91 2.77
N ARG A 144 17.55 -10.95 2.20
CA ARG A 144 18.12 -12.30 2.18
C ARG A 144 19.00 -12.60 0.97
N CYS A 145 18.84 -11.85 -0.12
CA CYS A 145 19.51 -12.17 -1.39
C CYS A 145 20.32 -11.01 -1.96
N TRP A 146 19.86 -9.76 -1.83
CA TRP A 146 20.63 -8.59 -2.28
C TRP A 146 21.71 -8.21 -1.28
N ILE A 147 21.48 -8.41 0.01
CA ILE A 147 22.46 -8.17 1.07
C ILE A 147 23.07 -9.49 1.51
N ARG A 148 24.40 -9.53 1.57
CA ARG A 148 25.17 -10.61 2.17
C ARG A 148 26.33 -10.03 2.95
N ASP A 149 26.50 -10.51 4.18
CA ASP A 149 27.58 -10.06 5.08
C ASP A 149 27.60 -8.52 5.17
N LEU A 150 26.40 -7.92 5.27
CA LEU A 150 26.14 -6.47 5.28
C LEU A 150 26.63 -5.70 4.03
N SER A 151 26.78 -6.37 2.89
CA SER A 151 27.20 -5.76 1.63
C SER A 151 26.26 -6.15 0.50
N LEU A 152 26.15 -5.32 -0.55
CA LEU A 152 25.38 -5.68 -1.73
C LEU A 152 26.09 -6.79 -2.52
N VAL A 153 25.37 -7.86 -2.83
CA VAL A 153 25.84 -8.99 -3.64
C VAL A 153 26.16 -8.58 -5.08
N TRP A 154 25.42 -7.59 -5.61
CA TRP A 154 25.57 -7.13 -6.99
C TRP A 154 25.40 -5.61 -7.07
N GLN A 155 26.47 -4.93 -7.52
CA GLN A 155 26.54 -3.46 -7.64
C GLN A 155 27.00 -3.05 -9.06
N PRO A 156 26.14 -3.22 -10.09
CA PRO A 156 26.41 -2.68 -11.42
C PRO A 156 26.31 -1.14 -11.43
N ASP A 157 26.79 -0.50 -12.50
CA ASP A 157 26.87 0.97 -12.61
C ASP A 157 25.54 1.69 -12.34
N TRP A 158 24.40 1.11 -12.72
CA TRP A 158 23.09 1.73 -12.46
C TRP A 158 22.71 1.69 -10.98
N VAL A 159 23.10 0.65 -10.22
CA VAL A 159 22.92 0.59 -8.76
C VAL A 159 23.79 1.67 -8.11
N ASN A 160 25.04 1.79 -8.55
CA ASN A 160 25.96 2.82 -8.07
C ASN A 160 25.45 4.23 -8.40
N ALA A 161 24.80 4.43 -9.55
CA ALA A 161 24.16 5.70 -9.89
C ALA A 161 22.98 6.02 -8.96
N CYS A 162 22.16 5.02 -8.61
CA CYS A 162 21.07 5.18 -7.64
C CYS A 162 21.61 5.56 -6.24
N ILE A 163 22.63 4.85 -5.77
CA ILE A 163 23.32 5.14 -4.49
C ILE A 163 23.89 6.55 -4.54
N GLY A 164 24.68 6.87 -5.56
CA GLY A 164 25.29 8.19 -5.74
C GLY A 164 24.26 9.32 -5.79
N TRP A 165 23.08 9.09 -6.37
CA TRP A 165 21.99 10.08 -6.35
C TRP A 165 21.49 10.35 -4.93
N ILE A 166 21.32 9.32 -4.08
CA ILE A 166 20.96 9.51 -2.67
C ILE A 166 22.06 10.29 -1.94
N HIS A 167 23.33 9.85 -2.03
CA HIS A 167 24.45 10.54 -1.38
C HIS A 167 24.53 12.02 -1.76
N ASN A 168 24.39 12.34 -3.04
CA ASN A 168 24.44 13.72 -3.52
C ASN A 168 23.29 14.58 -2.95
N ASN A 169 22.16 13.97 -2.63
CA ASN A 169 20.96 14.61 -2.08
C ASN A 169 20.81 14.38 -0.56
N LEU A 170 21.82 13.85 0.12
CA LEU A 170 21.82 13.57 1.55
C LEU A 170 22.45 14.70 2.34
N THR A 171 21.78 15.11 3.41
CA THR A 171 22.28 16.07 4.39
C THR A 171 22.83 15.34 5.60
N LEU A 172 24.02 15.73 6.04
CA LEU A 172 24.76 15.12 7.15
C LEU A 172 25.11 16.18 8.21
N PRO A 173 25.13 15.82 9.51
CA PRO A 173 25.67 16.69 10.55
C PRO A 173 27.18 16.96 10.36
N PRO A 174 27.71 18.11 10.82
CA PRO A 174 27.02 19.31 11.31
C PRO A 174 26.62 20.28 10.18
N LEU A 175 27.05 20.01 8.94
CA LEU A 175 26.90 20.87 7.76
C LEU A 175 25.46 20.82 7.21
N ASN A 176 24.54 21.48 7.92
CA ASN A 176 23.13 21.61 7.53
C ASN A 176 22.89 22.89 6.69
N GLU A 177 23.93 23.40 6.02
CA GLU A 177 23.93 24.73 5.39
C GLU A 177 23.02 24.81 4.15
N ASN A 178 22.65 23.67 3.56
CA ASN A 178 21.63 23.60 2.51
C ASN A 178 20.81 22.32 2.72
N ARG A 179 19.58 22.47 3.25
CA ARG A 179 18.65 21.33 3.41
C ARG A 179 18.49 20.62 2.07
N LYS A 180 19.06 19.43 1.94
CA LYS A 180 18.84 18.56 0.77
C LYS A 180 17.58 17.71 0.98
N LEU A 181 17.27 16.88 0.00
CA LEU A 181 16.04 16.07 -0.01
C LEU A 181 16.01 15.04 1.12
N PHE A 182 17.17 14.48 1.45
CA PHE A 182 17.30 13.41 2.45
C PHE A 182 18.11 13.88 3.66
N SER A 183 17.84 13.26 4.80
CA SER A 183 18.58 13.44 6.05
C SER A 183 18.99 12.09 6.60
N LEU A 184 20.26 11.98 6.98
CA LEU A 184 20.80 10.90 7.77
C LEU A 184 21.43 11.52 9.03
N SER A 185 20.97 11.11 10.20
CA SER A 185 21.56 11.56 11.46
C SER A 185 21.42 10.50 12.53
N PHE A 186 22.50 10.23 13.25
CA PHE A 186 22.54 9.35 14.40
C PHE A 186 22.31 10.20 15.65
N GLY A 187 21.05 10.39 16.02
CA GLY A 187 20.69 11.06 17.25
C GLY A 187 21.18 10.32 18.51
N ASP A 188 21.34 11.06 19.61
CA ASP A 188 21.70 10.52 20.92
C ASP A 188 20.49 9.97 21.70
N TYR A 189 19.30 9.98 21.09
CA TYR A 189 18.07 9.50 21.71
C TYR A 189 17.93 7.98 21.56
N ASN A 190 17.32 7.34 22.56
CA ASN A 190 17.05 5.90 22.54
C ASN A 190 16.23 5.52 21.30
N GLY A 191 16.74 4.59 20.48
CA GLY A 191 16.07 4.14 19.27
C GLY A 191 17.03 3.60 18.22
N GLN A 192 16.56 3.54 16.97
CA GLN A 192 17.29 2.94 15.85
C GLN A 192 18.64 3.65 15.58
N GLU A 193 18.64 4.97 15.70
CA GLU A 193 19.79 5.83 15.43
C GLU A 193 20.95 5.56 16.39
N LYS A 194 20.66 5.30 17.67
CA LYS A 194 21.65 4.92 18.66
C LYS A 194 22.31 3.58 18.34
N ILE A 195 21.51 2.59 17.91
CA ILE A 195 22.03 1.28 17.51
C ILE A 195 22.95 1.45 16.30
N LEU A 196 22.54 2.19 15.27
CA LEU A 196 23.40 2.47 14.11
C LEU A 196 24.71 3.18 14.52
N LYS A 197 24.63 4.12 15.46
CA LYS A 197 25.80 4.79 16.04
C LYS A 197 26.73 3.83 16.78
N GLU A 198 26.19 2.87 17.53
CA GLU A 198 26.97 1.86 18.23
C GLU A 198 27.67 0.90 17.25
N TYR A 199 27.02 0.56 16.13
CA TYR A 199 27.59 -0.33 15.10
C TYR A 199 28.65 0.35 14.22
N PHE A 200 28.42 1.61 13.83
CA PHE A 200 29.23 2.28 12.80
C PHE A 200 30.00 3.50 13.31
N GLY A 201 29.76 3.95 14.53
CA GLY A 201 30.41 5.13 15.14
C GLY A 201 29.72 6.43 14.78
N ASP A 202 29.79 6.84 13.52
CA ASP A 202 29.17 8.07 13.00
C ASP A 202 28.58 7.88 11.60
N GLU A 203 27.82 8.89 11.15
CA GLU A 203 27.12 8.86 9.87
C GLU A 203 28.07 8.78 8.67
N TRP A 204 29.27 9.35 8.79
CA TRP A 204 30.27 9.34 7.73
C TRP A 204 30.89 7.95 7.57
N ALA A 205 31.23 7.30 8.68
CA ALA A 205 31.72 5.94 8.73
C ALA A 205 30.66 4.93 8.24
N PHE A 206 29.40 5.14 8.61
CA PHE A 206 28.29 4.36 8.06
C PHE A 206 28.18 4.48 6.53
N LEU A 207 28.19 5.71 6.00
CA LEU A 207 28.09 5.94 4.55
C LEU A 207 29.32 5.46 3.77
N ALA A 208 30.48 5.40 4.40
CA ALA A 208 31.68 4.83 3.80
C ALA A 208 31.70 3.29 3.84
N SER A 209 30.77 2.66 4.56
CA SER A 209 30.70 1.21 4.70
C SER A 209 29.91 0.56 3.55
N PRO A 210 30.19 -0.72 3.21
CA PRO A 210 29.39 -1.47 2.23
C PRO A 210 27.90 -1.59 2.61
N PHE A 211 27.58 -1.51 3.91
CA PHE A 211 26.21 -1.52 4.39
C PHE A 211 25.50 -0.19 4.15
N GLY A 212 26.24 0.92 4.22
CA GLY A 212 25.75 2.24 3.84
C GLY A 212 25.23 2.23 2.40
N ASP A 213 26.00 1.67 1.46
CA ASP A 213 25.59 1.51 0.07
C ASP A 213 24.29 0.68 -0.07
N ALA A 214 24.21 -0.44 0.66
CA ALA A 214 23.03 -1.30 0.68
C ALA A 214 21.79 -0.56 1.21
N ALA A 215 21.96 0.24 2.27
CA ALA A 215 20.89 1.03 2.84
C ALA A 215 20.45 2.17 1.92
N MET A 216 21.38 2.87 1.28
CA MET A 216 21.06 3.95 0.34
C MET A 216 20.34 3.43 -0.90
N PHE A 217 20.76 2.28 -1.43
CA PHE A 217 20.05 1.66 -2.55
C PHE A 217 18.63 1.24 -2.17
N TYR A 218 18.45 0.68 -0.98
CA TYR A 218 17.12 0.36 -0.47
C TYR A 218 16.25 1.60 -0.29
N HIS A 219 16.80 2.67 0.30
CA HIS A 219 16.10 3.93 0.48
C HIS A 219 15.65 4.52 -0.88
N PHE A 220 16.50 4.46 -1.90
CA PHE A 220 16.12 4.84 -3.27
C PHE A 220 14.90 4.05 -3.77
N ILE A 221 14.90 2.73 -3.62
CA ILE A 221 13.76 1.88 -4.02
C ILE A 221 12.50 2.29 -3.26
N ARG A 222 12.59 2.52 -1.95
CA ARG A 222 11.45 2.92 -1.11
C ARG A 222 10.87 4.27 -1.56
N VAL A 223 11.71 5.25 -1.87
CA VAL A 223 11.29 6.56 -2.38
C VAL A 223 10.55 6.41 -3.72
N MET A 224 11.10 5.62 -4.63
CA MET A 224 10.47 5.38 -5.95
C MET A 224 9.15 4.61 -5.83
N MET A 225 9.04 3.70 -4.87
CA MET A 225 7.85 2.88 -4.65
C MET A 225 6.80 3.54 -3.76
N PHE A 226 7.11 4.67 -3.13
CA PHE A 226 6.21 5.37 -2.20
C PHE A 226 4.84 5.68 -2.82
N ILE A 227 4.81 6.31 -3.99
CA ILE A 227 3.57 6.66 -4.69
C ILE A 227 2.80 5.41 -5.17
N PRO A 228 3.43 4.43 -5.84
CA PRO A 228 2.77 3.16 -6.17
C PRO A 228 2.13 2.45 -4.96
N ILE A 229 2.82 2.39 -3.82
CA ILE A 229 2.29 1.78 -2.59
C ILE A 229 1.06 2.54 -2.09
N LEU A 230 1.13 3.87 -2.03
CA LEU A 230 -0.01 4.68 -1.63
C LEU A 230 -1.20 4.52 -2.57
N ALA A 231 -0.97 4.46 -3.88
CA ALA A 231 -2.02 4.24 -4.86
C ALA A 231 -2.70 2.87 -4.64
N ALA A 232 -1.90 1.81 -4.53
CA ALA A 232 -2.40 0.45 -4.30
C ALA A 232 -3.16 0.32 -2.97
N LEU A 233 -2.63 0.89 -1.89
CA LEU A 233 -3.33 0.91 -0.60
C LEU A 233 -4.63 1.70 -0.67
N SER A 234 -4.62 2.84 -1.34
CA SER A 234 -5.83 3.65 -1.44
C SER A 234 -6.93 2.89 -2.21
N ILE A 235 -6.58 2.23 -3.32
CA ILE A 235 -7.48 1.35 -4.07
C ILE A 235 -8.09 0.28 -3.16
N VAL A 236 -7.27 -0.44 -2.41
CA VAL A 236 -7.70 -1.57 -1.57
C VAL A 236 -8.52 -1.10 -0.36
N LEU A 237 -8.11 0.00 0.29
CA LEU A 237 -8.69 0.44 1.56
C LEU A 237 -9.90 1.37 1.38
N TRP A 238 -10.12 1.98 0.21
CA TRP A 238 -11.17 3.00 0.07
C TRP A 238 -12.60 2.50 0.35
N LYS A 239 -12.93 1.28 -0.06
CA LYS A 239 -14.23 0.64 0.20
C LYS A 239 -14.35 0.21 1.67
N PRO A 240 -13.39 -0.56 2.26
CA PRO A 240 -13.38 -0.85 3.69
C PRO A 240 -13.52 0.38 4.58
N LEU A 241 -12.84 1.47 4.25
CA LEU A 241 -12.91 2.71 5.04
C LEU A 241 -14.30 3.33 5.09
N LYS A 242 -15.05 3.25 3.99
CA LYS A 242 -16.45 3.68 3.97
C LYS A 242 -17.30 2.83 4.91
N TRP A 243 -17.05 1.53 4.93
CA TRP A 243 -17.78 0.58 5.78
C TRP A 243 -17.48 0.76 7.26
N LEU A 244 -16.22 1.05 7.61
CA LEU A 244 -15.77 1.38 8.98
C LEU A 244 -16.30 2.73 9.52
N GLY A 245 -17.24 3.37 8.84
CA GLY A 245 -17.90 4.57 9.34
C GLY A 245 -17.14 5.88 9.12
N MET A 246 -16.04 5.90 8.36
CA MET A 246 -15.34 7.17 8.03
C MET A 246 -16.23 8.18 7.30
N GLN A 247 -17.37 7.75 6.74
CA GLN A 247 -18.35 8.66 6.14
C GLN A 247 -18.90 9.70 7.13
N GLN A 248 -18.91 9.41 8.43
CA GLN A 248 -19.43 10.31 9.47
C GLN A 248 -18.52 11.52 9.73
N ILE A 249 -17.22 11.37 9.43
CA ILE A 249 -16.22 12.42 9.60
C ILE A 249 -15.79 13.02 8.25
N ASP A 250 -16.32 12.50 7.14
CA ASP A 250 -15.96 12.94 5.79
C ASP A 250 -16.41 14.39 5.55
N PRO A 251 -15.49 15.31 5.19
CA PRO A 251 -15.84 16.72 4.96
C PRO A 251 -16.90 16.93 3.87
N ARG A 252 -17.12 15.95 2.99
CA ARG A 252 -18.18 16.01 1.96
C ARG A 252 -19.58 16.04 2.53
N ASN A 253 -19.77 15.50 3.73
CA ASN A 253 -21.07 15.33 4.37
C ASN A 253 -21.33 16.41 5.44
N ILE A 254 -20.65 17.56 5.33
CA ILE A 254 -20.85 18.67 6.27
C ILE A 254 -22.18 19.36 5.97
N HIS A 255 -23.10 19.28 6.94
CA HIS A 255 -24.42 19.90 6.87
C HIS A 255 -24.69 20.89 8.03
N SER A 256 -23.79 20.95 9.03
CA SER A 256 -23.95 21.81 10.21
C SER A 256 -22.62 22.40 10.67
N VAL A 257 -22.69 23.49 11.44
CA VAL A 257 -21.50 24.15 12.03
C VAL A 257 -20.73 23.19 12.94
N MET A 258 -21.42 22.37 13.73
CA MET A 258 -20.78 21.39 14.60
C MET A 258 -20.04 20.30 13.80
N SER A 259 -20.63 19.83 12.68
CA SER A 259 -19.97 18.89 11.77
C SER A 259 -18.74 19.52 11.10
N PHE A 260 -18.81 20.81 10.77
CA PHE A 260 -17.66 21.56 10.26
C PHE A 260 -16.52 21.64 11.28
N LEU A 261 -16.81 22.07 12.51
CA LEU A 261 -15.81 22.18 13.59
C LEU A 261 -15.17 20.82 13.91
N ARG A 262 -15.97 19.75 13.98
CA ARG A 262 -15.45 18.38 14.17
C ARG A 262 -14.53 17.97 13.02
N SER A 263 -14.90 18.28 11.77
CA SER A 263 -14.07 17.99 10.60
C SER A 263 -12.75 18.76 10.65
N CYS A 264 -12.74 20.02 11.08
CA CYS A 264 -11.52 20.79 11.30
C CYS A 264 -10.59 20.15 12.35
N ALA A 265 -11.14 19.65 13.45
CA ALA A 265 -10.35 18.93 14.46
C ALA A 265 -9.72 17.65 13.89
N TRP A 266 -10.48 16.86 13.11
CA TRP A 266 -9.95 15.69 12.40
C TRP A 266 -8.90 16.06 11.35
N SER A 267 -8.99 17.22 10.69
CA SER A 267 -7.97 17.71 9.76
C SER A 267 -6.61 17.85 10.42
N LEU A 268 -6.56 18.30 11.69
CA LEU A 268 -5.30 18.44 12.41
C LEU A 268 -4.66 17.07 12.65
N ILE A 269 -5.45 16.08 13.09
CA ILE A 269 -4.97 14.72 13.35
C ILE A 269 -4.49 14.07 12.06
N PHE A 270 -5.33 14.04 11.02
CA PHE A 270 -4.98 13.43 9.75
C PHE A 270 -3.83 14.17 9.04
N GLY A 271 -3.81 15.51 9.12
CA GLY A 271 -2.73 16.32 8.57
C GLY A 271 -1.40 16.05 9.26
N PHE A 272 -1.40 15.90 10.59
CA PHE A 272 -0.21 15.56 11.36
C PHE A 272 0.38 14.20 10.94
N PHE A 273 -0.42 13.13 10.98
CA PHE A 273 0.06 11.79 10.61
C PHE A 273 0.46 11.69 9.14
N MET A 274 -0.30 12.33 8.24
CA MET A 274 0.02 12.37 6.82
C MET A 274 1.36 13.08 6.57
N THR A 275 1.59 14.22 7.22
CA THR A 275 2.81 15.01 7.04
C THR A 275 4.02 14.29 7.60
N ILE A 276 3.94 13.83 8.86
CA ILE A 276 5.06 13.12 9.50
C ILE A 276 5.36 11.81 8.78
N GLY A 277 4.34 11.04 8.43
CA GLY A 277 4.53 9.81 7.67
C GLY A 277 5.21 10.09 6.33
N THR A 278 4.68 11.03 5.55
CA THR A 278 5.22 11.37 4.22
C THR A 278 6.65 11.87 4.29
N LEU A 279 6.94 12.81 5.21
CA LEU A 279 8.29 13.32 5.40
C LEU A 279 9.23 12.19 5.86
N GLY A 280 8.83 11.40 6.85
CA GLY A 280 9.66 10.30 7.34
C GLY A 280 10.00 9.26 6.27
N PHE A 281 9.02 8.79 5.50
CA PHE A 281 9.26 7.83 4.42
C PHE A 281 10.13 8.38 3.28
N LEU A 282 9.95 9.66 2.93
CA LEU A 282 10.63 10.26 1.78
C LEU A 282 11.98 10.86 2.11
N THR A 283 12.17 11.40 3.32
CA THR A 283 13.36 12.20 3.65
C THR A 283 14.27 11.53 4.66
N ASN A 284 13.77 10.62 5.50
CA ASN A 284 14.59 10.01 6.56
C ASN A 284 15.19 8.67 6.09
N ALA A 285 16.50 8.64 5.87
CA ALA A 285 17.20 7.45 5.45
C ALA A 285 17.40 6.41 6.57
N ASN A 286 17.24 6.79 7.86
CA ASN A 286 17.46 5.87 8.99
C ASN A 286 16.33 4.85 9.16
N TRP A 287 15.07 5.23 8.90
CA TRP A 287 13.88 4.53 9.38
C TRP A 287 13.81 3.04 9.03
N PHE A 288 14.39 2.65 7.89
CA PHE A 288 14.40 1.26 7.44
C PHE A 288 15.77 0.59 7.51
N THR A 289 16.83 1.32 7.85
CA THR A 289 18.20 0.82 7.76
C THR A 289 18.44 -0.35 8.71
N LEU A 290 17.95 -0.30 9.95
CA LEU A 290 18.07 -1.44 10.88
C LEU A 290 17.31 -2.67 10.42
N GLY A 291 16.17 -2.49 9.75
CA GLY A 291 15.41 -3.60 9.18
C GLY A 291 16.13 -4.34 8.06
N LEU A 292 17.31 -3.88 7.64
CA LEU A 292 18.12 -4.52 6.60
C LEU A 292 19.21 -5.44 7.15
N ILE A 293 19.46 -5.43 8.46
CA ILE A 293 20.51 -6.25 9.09
C ILE A 293 20.20 -7.73 8.92
N ASP A 294 18.99 -8.12 9.30
CA ASP A 294 18.48 -9.48 9.16
C ASP A 294 16.95 -9.51 9.17
N GLN A 295 16.40 -10.72 9.03
CA GLN A 295 14.97 -10.93 9.01
C GLN A 295 14.28 -10.62 10.34
N GLU A 296 14.95 -10.83 11.48
CA GLU A 296 14.38 -10.56 12.81
C GLU A 296 14.24 -9.05 13.01
N ALA A 297 15.29 -8.29 12.73
CA ALA A 297 15.28 -6.83 12.73
C ALA A 297 14.24 -6.27 11.75
N TRP A 298 14.02 -6.92 10.60
CA TRP A 298 12.94 -6.54 9.69
C TRP A 298 11.55 -6.71 10.34
N PHE A 299 11.29 -7.84 11.00
CA PHE A 299 10.04 -8.08 11.72
C PHE A 299 9.80 -7.05 12.82
N GLU A 300 10.84 -6.71 13.58
CA GLU A 300 10.77 -5.68 14.63
C GLU A 300 10.44 -4.29 14.07
N ASN A 301 10.87 -3.99 12.84
CA ASN A 301 10.64 -2.71 12.19
C ASN A 301 9.39 -2.67 11.30
N LEU A 302 8.62 -3.76 11.23
CA LEU A 302 7.40 -3.83 10.41
C LEU A 302 6.35 -2.77 10.76
N TYR A 303 6.28 -2.37 12.03
CA TYR A 303 5.27 -1.40 12.51
C TYR A 303 5.36 -0.06 11.77
N ILE A 304 6.55 0.32 11.27
CA ILE A 304 6.76 1.56 10.52
C ILE A 304 5.90 1.58 9.26
N ASN A 305 5.69 0.42 8.61
CA ASN A 305 4.81 0.32 7.45
C ASN A 305 3.34 0.66 7.77
N GLY A 306 2.92 0.56 9.04
CA GLY A 306 1.60 1.00 9.49
C GLY A 306 1.31 2.49 9.22
N LEU A 307 2.35 3.32 9.14
CA LEU A 307 2.22 4.74 8.80
C LEU A 307 1.64 4.97 7.40
N TYR A 308 1.84 4.05 6.45
CA TYR A 308 1.22 4.16 5.12
C TYR A 308 -0.32 4.19 5.21
N ILE A 309 -0.91 3.43 6.14
CA ILE A 309 -2.36 3.39 6.34
C ILE A 309 -2.88 4.77 6.79
N PHE A 310 -2.17 5.40 7.74
CA PHE A 310 -2.53 6.73 8.22
C PHE A 310 -2.40 7.80 7.12
N ILE A 311 -1.38 7.72 6.26
CA ILE A 311 -1.23 8.63 5.11
C ILE A 311 -2.43 8.47 4.17
N VAL A 312 -2.82 7.24 3.83
CA VAL A 312 -3.98 6.97 2.96
C VAL A 312 -5.28 7.50 3.57
N PHE A 313 -5.45 7.39 4.88
CA PHE A 313 -6.62 7.96 5.57
C PHE A 313 -6.63 9.49 5.42
N GLY A 314 -5.46 10.12 5.59
CA GLY A 314 -5.27 11.55 5.34
C GLY A 314 -5.61 11.95 3.92
N ILE A 315 -5.07 11.26 2.90
CA ILE A 315 -5.35 11.52 1.48
C ILE A 315 -6.87 11.51 1.24
N ARG A 316 -7.56 10.47 1.70
CA ARG A 316 -9.02 10.34 1.55
C ARG A 316 -9.75 11.49 2.21
N PHE A 317 -9.34 11.86 3.41
CA PHE A 317 -9.98 12.91 4.20
C PHE A 317 -9.83 14.28 3.54
N PHE A 318 -8.63 14.64 3.11
CA PHE A 318 -8.37 15.90 2.41
C PHE A 318 -8.97 15.96 1.00
N TYR A 319 -9.09 14.83 0.31
CA TYR A 319 -9.91 14.75 -0.90
C TYR A 319 -11.37 15.16 -0.61
N GLY A 320 -11.90 14.80 0.56
CA GLY A 320 -13.23 15.23 0.99
C GLY A 320 -13.33 16.76 1.13
N TRP A 321 -12.30 17.41 1.67
CA TRP A 321 -12.22 18.88 1.74
C TRP A 321 -12.22 19.53 0.36
N LEU A 322 -11.46 18.98 -0.61
CA LEU A 322 -11.45 19.51 -1.98
C LEU A 322 -12.85 19.48 -2.60
N VAL A 323 -13.59 18.39 -2.41
CA VAL A 323 -14.97 18.26 -2.89
C VAL A 323 -15.92 19.23 -2.17
N PHE A 324 -15.79 19.36 -0.85
CA PHE A 324 -16.56 20.33 -0.07
C PHE A 324 -16.37 21.75 -0.59
N TRP A 325 -15.12 22.22 -0.71
CA TRP A 325 -14.81 23.57 -1.20
C TRP A 325 -15.25 23.80 -2.65
N LYS A 326 -15.10 22.80 -3.52
CA LYS A 326 -15.65 22.86 -4.89
C LYS A 326 -17.16 23.09 -4.87
N SER A 327 -17.91 22.37 -4.01
CA SER A 327 -19.36 22.53 -3.92
C SER A 327 -19.78 23.91 -3.39
N VAL A 328 -19.03 24.46 -2.42
CA VAL A 328 -19.26 25.80 -1.88
C VAL A 328 -18.99 26.87 -2.95
N PHE A 329 -17.87 26.75 -3.65
CA PHE A 329 -17.50 27.67 -4.72
C PHE A 329 -18.54 27.70 -5.85
N LEU A 330 -19.00 26.54 -6.33
CA LEU A 330 -20.03 26.46 -7.37
C LEU A 330 -21.36 27.08 -6.93
N LYS A 331 -21.76 26.92 -5.67
CA LYS A 331 -22.96 27.57 -5.12
C LYS A 331 -22.84 29.09 -5.09
N LEU A 332 -21.67 29.61 -4.73
CA LEU A 332 -21.39 31.05 -4.71
C LEU A 332 -21.41 31.65 -6.12
N VAL A 333 -20.74 31.01 -7.08
CA VAL A 333 -20.70 31.45 -8.49
C VAL A 333 -22.10 31.46 -9.11
N ASN A 334 -22.87 30.39 -8.92
CA ASN A 334 -24.24 30.34 -9.44
C ASN A 334 -25.09 31.44 -8.84
N LYS A 335 -24.98 31.71 -7.53
CA LYS A 335 -25.73 32.79 -6.88
C LYS A 335 -25.32 34.19 -7.38
N ALA A 336 -24.06 34.38 -7.74
CA ALA A 336 -23.56 35.63 -8.33
C ALA A 336 -23.94 35.80 -9.81
N SER A 337 -24.34 34.74 -10.52
CA SER A 337 -24.81 34.79 -11.91
C SER A 337 -26.32 35.09 -12.04
N TYR A 338 -27.07 35.00 -10.95
CA TYR A 338 -28.52 35.29 -10.91
C TYR A 338 -28.86 36.64 -10.25
N ASN A 339 -27.84 37.37 -9.78
CA ASN A 339 -27.91 38.77 -9.34
C ASN A 339 -27.16 39.64 -10.35
#